data_AF-A0A0S8EEQ1-F1
#
_entry.id   AF-A0A0S8EEQ1-F1
#
_cell.length_a   1.000
_cell.length_b   1.000
_cell.length_c   1.000
_cell.angle_alpha   90.00
_cell.angle_beta   90.00
_cell.angle_gamma   90.00
#
_symmetry.space_group_name_H-M   'P 1'
#
loop_
_entity.id
_entity.type
_entity.pdbx_description
1 polymer ?
#
loop_
_entity_poly.entity_id
_entity_poly.type
_entity_poly.pdbx_seq_one_letter_code
_entity_poly.pdbx_strand_id
1 'polypeptide(L)'
;MSKRIAVLQLARLLGKEEFYRRLSLDEGLEPEELSDTQMALLRLLVDERLKELVRGLAAEVVASDDVTDVVSGVAYLEDRLSFFSELLTASQREKVRDGFRSFASRW
;
A
#
# COMPACT_ATOMS: atom_id res chain seq x y z
N MET A 1 16.49 -1.40 -1.24
CA MET A 1 15.64 -0.24 -0.93
C MET A 1 15.38 -0.23 0.57
N SER A 2 15.24 0.94 1.21
CA SER A 2 15.01 1.01 2.65
C SER A 2 13.55 0.66 2.98
N LYS A 3 13.35 -0.40 3.77
CA LYS A 3 12.05 -0.85 4.28
C LYS A 3 11.30 0.24 5.04
N ARG A 4 12.03 1.16 5.67
CA ARG A 4 11.49 2.39 6.28
C ARG A 4 10.69 3.25 5.30
N ILE A 5 11.16 3.40 4.06
CA ILE A 5 10.45 4.19 3.03
C ILE A 5 9.15 3.50 2.66
N ALA A 6 9.14 2.16 2.56
CA ALA A 6 7.94 1.39 2.28
C ALA A 6 6.91 1.54 3.42
N VAL A 7 7.34 1.50 4.68
CA VAL A 7 6.50 1.74 5.85
C VAL A 7 5.87 3.14 5.79
N LEU A 8 6.67 4.18 5.53
CA LEU A 8 6.20 5.56 5.44
C LEU A 8 5.16 5.76 4.32
N GLN A 9 5.41 5.22 3.13
CA GLN A 9 4.48 5.34 2.02
C GLN A 9 3.19 4.56 2.27
N LEU A 10 3.28 3.37 2.87
CA LEU A 10 2.10 2.59 3.21
C LEU A 10 1.27 3.27 4.31
N ALA A 11 1.91 3.89 5.30
CA ALA A 11 1.25 4.70 6.32
C ALA A 11 0.46 5.86 5.70
N ARG A 12 1.01 6.53 4.67
CA ARG A 12 0.31 7.60 3.93
C ARG A 12 -0.93 7.08 3.22
N LEU A 13 -0.85 5.90 2.58
CA LEU A 13 -1.97 5.30 1.84
C LEU A 13 -3.10 4.81 2.75
N LEU A 14 -2.77 4.26 3.91
CA LEU A 14 -3.75 3.69 4.86
C LEU A 14 -4.36 4.74 5.81
N GLY A 15 -3.71 5.89 5.93
CA GLY A 15 -4.03 6.95 6.88
C GLY A 15 -3.02 6.95 8.02
N LYS A 16 -2.22 8.03 8.08
CA LYS A 16 -1.06 8.15 8.97
C LYS A 16 -1.43 7.87 10.43
N GLU A 17 -2.34 8.64 10.99
CA GLU A 17 -2.70 8.55 12.41
C GLU A 17 -3.14 7.14 12.85
N GLU A 18 -4.00 6.48 12.07
CA GLU A 18 -4.48 5.14 12.40
C GLU A 18 -3.36 4.10 12.30
N PHE A 19 -2.48 4.24 11.31
CA PHE A 19 -1.31 3.39 11.13
C PHE A 19 -0.39 3.42 12.35
N TYR A 20 0.06 4.60 12.76
CA TYR A 20 0.97 4.74 13.90
C TYR A 20 0.31 4.26 15.20
N ARG A 21 -0.97 4.61 15.41
CA ARG A 21 -1.73 4.16 16.57
C ARG A 21 -1.83 2.63 16.64
N ARG A 22 -2.17 1.96 15.54
CA ARG A 22 -2.34 0.50 15.50
C ARG A 22 -1.03 -0.25 15.69
N LEU A 23 0.06 0.25 15.11
CA LEU A 23 1.36 -0.40 15.22
C LEU A 23 2.12 0.01 16.50
N SER A 24 1.54 0.87 17.33
CA SER A 24 2.19 1.46 18.52
C SER A 24 3.55 2.07 18.15
N LEU A 25 3.56 2.86 17.08
CA LEU A 25 4.74 3.58 16.58
C LEU A 25 4.62 5.06 16.90
N ASP A 26 5.76 5.69 17.18
CA ASP A 26 5.85 7.15 17.29
C ASP A 26 6.12 7.77 15.92
N GLU A 27 5.37 8.82 15.60
CA GLU A 27 5.54 9.56 14.35
C GLU A 27 6.92 10.24 14.29
N GLY A 28 7.65 10.05 13.20
CA GLY A 28 9.01 10.58 13.04
C GLY A 28 10.11 9.68 13.60
N LEU A 29 9.74 8.59 14.29
CA LEU A 29 10.65 7.57 14.82
C LEU A 29 10.37 6.20 14.18
N GLU A 30 10.16 6.18 12.85
CA GLU A 30 9.87 4.92 12.15
C GLU A 30 11.10 4.01 12.20
N PRO A 31 10.94 2.78 12.72
CA PRO A 31 12.04 1.85 12.80
C PRO A 31 12.45 1.41 11.38
N GLU A 32 13.72 1.03 11.23
CA GLU A 32 14.19 0.45 9.97
C GLU A 32 13.44 -0.85 9.62
N GLU A 33 13.02 -1.58 10.65
CA GLU A 33 12.25 -2.82 10.54
C GLU A 33 11.08 -2.84 11.53
N LEU A 34 9.96 -3.43 11.10
CA LEU A 34 8.85 -3.74 11.99
C LEU A 34 9.13 -5.08 12.68
N SER A 35 8.87 -5.15 13.98
CA SER A 35 8.83 -6.42 14.71
C SER A 35 7.73 -7.35 14.16
N ASP A 36 7.81 -8.65 14.47
CA ASP A 36 6.80 -9.63 14.05
C ASP A 36 5.38 -9.25 14.50
N THR A 37 5.25 -8.74 15.73
CA THR A 37 3.98 -8.23 16.27
C THR A 37 3.45 -7.07 15.44
N GLN A 38 4.30 -6.09 15.13
CA GLN A 38 3.92 -4.94 14.30
C GLN A 38 3.59 -5.36 12.87
N MET A 39 4.29 -6.37 12.32
CA MET A 39 4.01 -6.93 11.02
C MET A 39 2.65 -7.63 10.98
N ALA A 40 2.29 -8.36 12.03
CA ALA A 40 0.96 -8.97 12.16
C ALA A 40 -0.14 -7.90 12.24
N LEU A 41 0.06 -6.85 13.05
CA LEU A 41 -0.88 -5.72 13.17
C LEU A 41 -1.02 -4.95 11.87
N LEU A 42 0.09 -4.73 11.14
CA LEU A 42 0.09 -4.12 9.82
C LEU A 42 -0.77 -4.91 8.85
N ARG A 43 -0.61 -6.23 8.81
CA ARG A 43 -1.37 -7.09 7.91
C ARG A 43 -2.86 -7.03 8.23
N LEU A 44 -3.24 -7.06 9.50
CA LEU A 44 -4.64 -6.88 9.91
C LEU A 44 -5.19 -5.52 9.46
N LEU A 45 -4.43 -4.44 9.68
CA LEU A 45 -4.82 -3.10 9.25
C LEU A 45 -5.01 -3.00 7.74
N VAL A 46 -4.11 -3.60 6.94
CA VAL A 46 -4.23 -3.65 5.48
C VAL A 46 -5.51 -4.35 5.05
N ASP A 47 -5.86 -5.48 5.68
CA ASP A 47 -7.09 -6.20 5.37
C ASP A 47 -8.35 -5.38 5.74
N GLU A 48 -8.34 -4.69 6.88
CA GLU A 48 -9.42 -3.79 7.30
C GLU A 48 -9.58 -2.57 6.38
N ARG A 49 -8.48 -2.08 5.82
CA ARG A 49 -8.39 -0.82 5.04
C ARG A 49 -8.06 -1.05 3.58
N LEU A 50 -8.39 -2.24 3.06
CA LEU A 50 -8.07 -2.64 1.70
C LEU A 50 -8.66 -1.66 0.67
N LYS A 51 -9.88 -1.16 0.91
CA LYS A 51 -10.55 -0.22 0.00
C LYS A 51 -9.81 1.11 -0.09
N GLU A 52 -9.34 1.62 1.04
CA GLU A 52 -8.54 2.83 1.14
C GLU A 52 -7.20 2.65 0.43
N LEU A 53 -6.53 1.52 0.64
CA LEU A 53 -5.28 1.19 -0.06
C LEU A 53 -5.48 1.17 -1.59
N VAL A 54 -6.51 0.49 -2.08
CA VAL A 54 -6.83 0.43 -3.51
C VAL A 54 -7.12 1.83 -4.06
N ARG A 55 -7.91 2.65 -3.33
CA ARG A 55 -8.22 4.02 -3.74
C ARG A 55 -6.97 4.91 -3.78
N GLY A 56 -6.09 4.79 -2.78
CA GLY A 56 -4.84 5.54 -2.73
C GLY A 56 -3.93 5.20 -3.90
N LEU A 57 -3.77 3.90 -4.20
CA LEU A 57 -2.99 3.44 -5.36
C LEU A 57 -3.62 3.86 -6.68
N ALA A 58 -4.95 3.79 -6.81
CA ALA A 58 -5.65 4.30 -8.00
C ALA A 58 -5.45 5.81 -8.19
N ALA A 59 -5.44 6.59 -7.10
CA ALA A 59 -5.14 8.02 -7.16
C ALA A 59 -3.69 8.29 -7.56
N GLU A 60 -2.72 7.49 -7.08
CA GLU A 60 -1.32 7.57 -7.53
C GLU A 60 -1.22 7.31 -9.05
N VAL A 61 -1.90 6.29 -9.56
CA VAL A 61 -1.93 5.96 -10.99
C VAL A 61 -2.51 7.12 -11.81
N VAL A 62 -3.65 7.68 -11.40
CA VAL A 62 -4.30 8.81 -12.11
C VAL A 62 -3.46 10.08 -12.08
N ALA A 63 -2.68 10.29 -11.02
CA ALA A 63 -1.83 11.47 -10.86
C ALA A 63 -0.45 11.34 -11.54
N SER A 64 -0.12 10.17 -12.11
CA SER A 64 1.18 9.90 -12.71
C SER A 64 1.18 10.27 -14.19
N ASP A 65 2.03 11.23 -14.58
CA ASP A 65 2.19 11.65 -15.98
C ASP A 65 2.68 10.50 -16.90
N ASP A 66 3.38 9.52 -16.33
CA ASP A 66 3.87 8.33 -17.05
C ASP A 66 2.76 7.31 -17.39
N VAL A 67 1.57 7.45 -16.80
CA VAL A 67 0.44 6.55 -17.03
C VAL A 67 -0.46 7.16 -18.10
N THR A 68 -0.48 6.56 -19.28
CA THR A 68 -1.21 7.07 -20.46
C THR A 68 -2.38 6.17 -20.87
N ASP A 69 -2.41 4.93 -20.39
CA ASP A 69 -3.43 3.94 -20.69
C ASP A 69 -3.56 2.89 -19.57
N VAL A 70 -4.57 2.03 -19.68
CA VAL A 70 -4.83 0.96 -18.68
C VAL A 70 -3.62 0.03 -18.50
N VAL A 71 -2.85 -0.24 -19.55
CA VAL A 71 -1.70 -1.17 -19.50
C VAL A 71 -0.56 -0.57 -18.66
N SER A 72 -0.21 0.69 -18.91
CA SER A 72 0.76 1.45 -18.10
C SER A 72 0.28 1.63 -16.65
N GLY A 73 -1.03 1.77 -16.42
CA GLY A 73 -1.59 1.84 -15.06
C GLY A 73 -1.47 0.53 -14.30
N VAL A 74 -1.69 -0.61 -14.97
CA VAL A 74 -1.47 -1.94 -14.39
C VAL A 74 0.02 -2.17 -14.10
N ALA A 75 0.92 -1.76 -15.01
CA ALA A 75 2.36 -1.85 -14.79
C ALA A 75 2.80 -1.04 -13.56
N TYR A 76 2.33 0.20 -13.45
CA TYR A 76 2.56 1.05 -12.27
C TYR A 76 2.09 0.35 -10.99
N LEU A 77 0.88 -0.21 -10.98
CA LEU A 77 0.37 -0.94 -9.82
C LEU A 77 1.30 -2.10 -9.42
N GLU A 78 1.74 -2.93 -10.36
CA GLU A 78 2.60 -4.08 -10.05
C GLU A 78 3.97 -3.65 -9.50
N ASP A 79 4.51 -2.53 -9.98
CA ASP A 79 5.74 -1.93 -9.41
C ASP A 79 5.50 -1.50 -7.96
N ARG A 80 4.36 -0.86 -7.66
CA ARG A 80 3.99 -0.50 -6.29
C ARG A 80 3.79 -1.74 -5.40
N LEU A 81 3.12 -2.78 -5.90
CA LEU A 81 2.93 -4.03 -5.15
C LEU A 81 4.25 -4.80 -4.92
N SER A 82 5.19 -4.71 -5.86
CA SER A 82 6.54 -5.26 -5.71
C SER A 82 7.34 -4.49 -4.66
N PHE A 83 7.23 -3.16 -4.67
CA PHE A 83 7.82 -2.29 -3.65
C PHE A 83 7.34 -2.62 -2.23
N PHE A 84 6.07 -2.97 -2.07
CA PHE A 84 5.50 -3.36 -0.78
C PHE A 84 5.57 -4.87 -0.46
N SER A 85 6.30 -5.67 -1.25
CA SER A 85 6.27 -7.14 -1.15
C SER A 85 6.70 -7.71 0.20
N GLU A 86 7.56 -7.01 0.95
CA GLU A 86 7.95 -7.42 2.30
C GLU A 86 6.91 -7.08 3.38
N LEU A 87 6.03 -6.11 3.11
CA LEU A 87 5.01 -5.64 4.04
C LEU A 87 3.67 -6.33 3.80
N LEU A 88 3.35 -6.60 2.53
CA LEU A 88 2.09 -7.19 2.10
C LEU A 88 2.24 -8.68 1.83
N THR A 89 1.28 -9.45 2.31
CA THR A 89 1.20 -10.87 1.95
C THR A 89 0.81 -11.04 0.48
N ALA A 90 1.09 -12.21 -0.09
CA ALA A 90 0.64 -12.54 -1.45
C ALA A 90 -0.88 -12.43 -1.60
N SER A 91 -1.65 -12.86 -0.59
CA SER A 91 -3.11 -12.75 -0.59
C SER A 91 -3.58 -11.29 -0.60
N GLN A 92 -2.96 -10.42 0.20
CA GLN A 92 -3.30 -8.99 0.22
C GLN A 92 -2.99 -8.32 -1.12
N ARG A 93 -1.85 -8.65 -1.74
CA ARG A 93 -1.52 -8.14 -3.07
C ARG A 93 -2.55 -8.55 -4.12
N GLU A 94 -3.03 -9.81 -4.08
CA GLU A 94 -4.08 -10.24 -5.00
C GLU A 94 -5.41 -9.51 -4.75
N LYS A 95 -5.81 -9.32 -3.50
CA LYS A 95 -6.99 -8.53 -3.16
C LYS A 95 -6.90 -7.08 -3.66
N VAL A 96 -5.70 -6.48 -3.61
CA VAL A 96 -5.47 -5.14 -4.16
C VAL A 96 -5.61 -5.15 -5.69
N ARG A 97 -5.06 -6.16 -6.38
CA ARG A 97 -5.24 -6.32 -7.83
C ARG A 97 -6.72 -6.43 -8.21
N ASP A 98 -7.48 -7.25 -7.50
CA ASP A 98 -8.92 -7.40 -7.75
C ASP A 98 -9.69 -6.10 -7.55
N GLY A 99 -9.37 -5.38 -6.47
CA GLY A 99 -9.92 -4.04 -6.23
C GLY A 99 -9.57 -3.05 -7.34
N PHE A 100 -8.33 -3.10 -7.82
CA PHE A 100 -7.85 -2.22 -8.88
C PHE A 100 -8.45 -2.56 -10.25
N ARG A 101 -8.62 -3.84 -10.61
CA ARG A 101 -9.31 -4.26 -11.84
C ARG A 101 -10.72 -3.65 -11.93
N SER A 102 -11.42 -3.60 -10.80
CA SER A 102 -12.75 -2.96 -10.71
C SER A 102 -12.67 -1.45 -10.99
N PHE A 103 -11.60 -0.79 -10.57
CA PHE A 103 -11.33 0.62 -10.90
C PHE A 103 -10.98 0.81 -12.37
N ALA A 104 -10.03 0.02 -12.89
CA ALA A 104 -9.54 0.11 -14.26
C ALA A 104 -10.64 -0.17 -15.32
N SER A 105 -11.66 -0.96 -14.99
CA SER A 105 -12.81 -1.19 -15.87
C SER A 105 -13.67 0.07 -16.17
N ARG A 106 -13.44 1.16 -15.44
CA ARG A 106 -14.20 2.42 -15.54
C ARG A 106 -13.40 3.54 -16.22
N TRP A 107 -12.20 3.23 -16.68
CA TRP A 107 -11.25 4.14 -17.32
C TRP A 107 -11.28 3.96 -18.83
#